data_AF-A0A9Q1A8S1-F1
#
_entry.id   AF-A0A9Q1A8S1-F1
#
_cell.length_a   1.000
_cell.length_b   1.000
_cell.length_c   1.000
_cell.angle_alpha   90.00
_cell.angle_beta   90.00
_cell.angle_gamma   90.00
#
_symmetry.space_group_name_H-M   'P 1'
#
loop_
_entity.id
_entity.type
_entity.pdbx_description
1 polymer ?
#
loop_
_entity_poly.entity_id
_entity_poly.type
_entity_poly.pdbx_seq_one_letter_code
_entity_poly.pdbx_strand_id
1 'polypeptide(L)'
;MAFRKTLSEWHHSIEALSRATAEFPSTPHQDFVLVKFGYDSLPSDKVRSCFLYCALFPEGFCIKKSDLIDYWIGEGFLGAYSDACEARIEGHTIIDILAQACLLEDEGRDVKMHQVIRDMALWVDSRRERPAYLVEAGTQLADAPEVGKWEVVRKVSLMANNIQNLSKAARCNDLVTLLLSRNNLKDD
;
A
#
# COMPACT_ATOMS: atom_id res chain seq x y z
N MET A 1 15.76 -2.53 -8.27
CA MET A 1 16.18 -2.18 -9.67
C MET A 1 16.20 -3.44 -10.56
N ALA A 2 15.07 -4.16 -10.70
CA ALA A 2 15.09 -5.53 -11.25
C ALA A 2 14.57 -5.70 -12.69
N PHE A 3 14.09 -4.64 -13.35
CA PHE A 3 13.50 -4.78 -14.68
C PHE A 3 14.44 -4.51 -15.85
N ARG A 4 15.71 -4.18 -15.60
CA ARG A 4 16.64 -3.72 -16.65
C ARG A 4 17.59 -4.82 -17.05
N LYS A 5 17.58 -5.15 -18.33
CA LYS A 5 18.35 -6.25 -18.91
C LYS A 5 19.49 -5.75 -19.79
N THR A 6 19.51 -4.47 -20.16
CA THR A 6 20.55 -3.90 -21.03
C THR A 6 21.37 -2.80 -20.35
N LEU A 7 22.61 -2.62 -20.81
CA LEU A 7 23.52 -1.57 -20.32
C LEU A 7 22.93 -0.16 -20.55
N SER A 8 22.24 0.03 -21.68
CA SER A 8 21.58 1.29 -22.03
C SER A 8 20.43 1.63 -21.06
N GLU A 9 19.57 0.65 -20.74
CA GLU A 9 18.52 0.80 -19.72
C GLU A 9 19.12 1.16 -18.35
N TRP A 10 20.22 0.49 -17.98
CA TRP A 10 20.95 0.80 -16.74
C TRP A 10 21.49 2.22 -16.70
N HIS A 11 22.20 2.66 -17.75
CA HIS A 11 22.74 4.02 -17.86
C HIS A 11 21.62 5.07 -17.81
N HIS A 12 20.56 4.79 -18.58
CA HIS A 12 19.20 5.35 -18.52
C HIS A 12 18.83 5.97 -17.17
N SER A 13 19.08 5.13 -16.19
CA SER A 13 18.34 5.15 -14.96
C SER A 13 19.17 5.58 -13.79
N ILE A 14 20.48 5.37 -13.88
CA ILE A 14 21.44 6.09 -13.05
C ILE A 14 21.31 7.58 -13.33
N GLU A 15 21.15 7.99 -14.59
CA GLU A 15 20.91 9.40 -14.95
C GLU A 15 19.56 9.90 -14.43
N ALA A 16 18.49 9.12 -14.55
CA ALA A 16 17.19 9.49 -14.00
C ALA A 16 17.22 9.62 -12.46
N LEU A 17 17.90 8.70 -11.76
CA LEU A 17 18.07 8.74 -10.32
C LEU A 17 18.92 9.94 -9.87
N SER A 18 19.98 10.26 -10.62
CA SER A 18 20.85 11.42 -10.35
C SER A 18 20.08 12.73 -10.51
N ARG A 19 19.16 12.81 -11.48
CA ARG A 19 18.27 13.97 -11.63
C ARG A 19 17.24 14.06 -10.50
N ALA A 20 16.60 12.94 -10.15
CA ALA A 20 15.64 12.90 -9.05
C ALA A 20 16.28 13.34 -7.73
N THR A 21 17.48 12.86 -7.40
CA THR A 21 18.20 13.27 -6.18
C THR A 21 18.59 14.76 -6.18
N ALA A 22 18.88 15.36 -7.34
CA ALA A 22 19.18 16.78 -7.46
C ALA A 22 17.96 17.69 -7.25
N GLU A 23 16.74 17.20 -7.50
CA GLU A 23 15.48 17.90 -7.25
C GLU A 23 15.04 17.86 -5.77
N PHE A 24 15.69 17.06 -4.92
CA PHE A 24 15.45 16.96 -3.47
C PHE A 24 16.62 17.47 -2.61
N PRO A 25 16.99 18.77 -2.66
CA PRO A 25 17.92 19.32 -1.69
C PRO A 25 17.18 19.54 -0.36
N SER A 26 17.56 18.76 0.67
CA SER A 26 17.27 19.05 2.08
C SER A 26 15.80 18.94 2.52
N THR A 27 15.09 17.88 2.14
CA THR A 27 13.78 17.54 2.74
C THR A 27 13.91 16.35 3.69
N PRO A 28 13.03 16.21 4.72
CA PRO A 28 13.03 15.08 5.66
C PRO A 28 12.71 13.70 5.03
N HIS A 29 12.69 13.62 3.69
CA HIS A 29 12.31 12.45 2.91
C HIS A 29 13.36 12.08 1.86
N GLN A 30 14.63 12.48 2.04
CA GLN A 30 15.72 12.02 1.15
C GLN A 30 15.78 10.49 1.05
N ASP A 31 15.45 9.78 2.12
CA ASP A 31 15.39 8.31 2.15
C ASP A 31 14.32 7.74 1.20
N PHE A 32 13.30 8.53 0.87
CA PHE A 32 12.25 8.11 -0.05
C PHE A 32 12.69 8.17 -1.51
N VAL A 33 13.77 8.87 -1.87
CA VAL A 33 14.14 9.08 -3.29
C VAL A 33 14.35 7.75 -4.01
N LEU A 34 15.10 6.82 -3.40
CA LEU A 34 15.36 5.50 -3.98
C LEU A 34 14.09 4.65 -4.07
N VAL A 35 13.27 4.69 -3.02
CA VAL A 35 12.06 3.88 -2.93
C VAL A 35 10.99 4.40 -3.90
N LYS A 36 10.82 5.72 -3.96
CA LYS A 36 9.96 6.41 -4.91
C LYS A 36 10.38 6.14 -6.34
N PHE A 37 11.68 6.15 -6.63
CA PHE A 37 12.19 5.78 -7.95
C PHE A 37 11.80 4.35 -8.35
N GLY A 38 11.86 3.40 -7.41
CA GLY A 38 11.36 2.04 -7.59
C GLY A 38 9.86 2.01 -7.91
N TYR A 39 9.06 2.77 -7.17
CA TYR A 39 7.62 2.91 -7.40
C TYR A 39 7.27 3.56 -8.75
N ASP A 40 7.94 4.64 -9.12
CA ASP A 40 7.71 5.34 -10.39
C ASP A 40 8.07 4.44 -11.58
N SER A 41 9.04 3.55 -11.40
CA SER A 41 9.46 2.56 -12.41
C SER A 41 8.54 1.35 -12.54
N LEU A 42 7.46 1.25 -11.75
CA LEU A 42 6.50 0.14 -11.86
C LEU A 42 5.76 0.18 -13.22
N PRO A 43 5.47 -0.99 -13.81
CA PRO A 43 5.10 -1.09 -15.22
C PRO A 43 3.67 -0.61 -15.54
N SER A 44 2.80 -0.46 -14.53
CA SER A 44 1.42 -0.02 -14.74
C SER A 44 0.80 0.60 -13.49
N ASP A 45 -0.25 1.40 -13.68
CA ASP A 45 -1.03 1.97 -12.58
C ASP A 45 -1.77 0.91 -11.77
N LYS A 46 -2.08 -0.24 -12.38
CA LYS A 46 -2.58 -1.43 -11.69
C LYS A 46 -1.59 -1.88 -10.62
N VAL A 47 -0.33 -2.11 -11.00
CA VAL A 47 0.73 -2.54 -10.06
C VAL A 47 0.97 -1.48 -8.99
N ARG A 48 0.97 -0.19 -9.36
CA ARG A 48 1.09 0.92 -8.40
C ARG A 48 -0.06 0.95 -7.39
N SER A 49 -1.29 0.69 -7.83
CA SER A 49 -2.46 0.66 -6.95
C SER A 49 -2.41 -0.52 -5.98
N CYS A 50 -2.02 -1.71 -6.46
CA CYS A 50 -1.77 -2.87 -5.61
C CYS A 50 -0.68 -2.61 -4.56
N PHE A 51 0.43 -1.97 -4.96
CA PHE A 51 1.50 -1.55 -4.05
C PHE A 51 1.01 -0.59 -2.97
N LEU A 52 0.31 0.49 -3.34
CA LEU A 52 -0.17 1.47 -2.37
C LEU A 52 -1.14 0.83 -1.36
N TYR A 53 -1.96 -0.12 -1.81
CA TYR A 53 -2.89 -0.84 -0.93
C TYR A 53 -2.19 -1.58 0.20
N CYS A 54 -1.00 -2.13 -0.03
CA CYS A 54 -0.21 -2.80 1.01
C CYS A 54 0.14 -1.86 2.17
N ALA A 55 0.17 -0.54 1.97
CA ALA A 55 0.45 0.42 3.02
C ALA A 55 -0.68 0.54 4.06
N LEU A 56 -1.86 -0.01 3.79
CA LEU A 56 -2.95 -0.12 4.76
C LEU A 56 -2.60 -1.04 5.94
N PHE A 57 -1.70 -1.99 5.76
CA PHE A 57 -1.30 -2.92 6.81
C PHE A 57 -0.29 -2.26 7.77
N PRO A 58 -0.21 -2.70 9.04
CA PRO A 58 0.78 -2.22 9.99
C PRO A 58 2.20 -2.44 9.48
N GLU A 59 3.11 -1.65 10.02
CA GLU A 59 4.53 -1.86 9.80
C GLU A 59 4.95 -3.30 10.13
N GLY A 60 5.71 -3.89 9.21
CA GLY A 60 6.30 -5.21 9.41
C GLY A 60 5.29 -6.35 9.49
N PHE A 61 4.03 -6.10 9.16
CA PHE A 61 2.98 -7.11 9.16
C PHE A 61 3.18 -8.12 8.02
N CYS A 62 3.18 -9.41 8.35
CA CYS A 62 3.18 -10.49 7.37
C CYS A 62 1.76 -10.66 6.82
N ILE A 63 1.58 -10.40 5.53
CA ILE A 63 0.31 -10.53 4.82
C ILE A 63 0.37 -11.82 3.99
N LYS A 64 -0.59 -12.71 4.17
CA LYS A 64 -0.70 -13.90 3.32
C LYS A 64 -0.92 -13.47 1.87
N LYS A 65 -0.15 -14.04 0.94
CA LYS A 65 -0.26 -13.72 -0.49
C LYS A 65 -1.69 -13.94 -1.02
N SER A 66 -2.35 -15.02 -0.60
CA SER A 66 -3.73 -15.31 -0.97
C SER A 66 -4.70 -14.21 -0.55
N ASP A 67 -4.60 -13.76 0.69
CA ASP A 67 -5.53 -12.80 1.27
C ASP A 67 -5.32 -11.42 0.62
N LEU A 68 -4.05 -11.04 0.37
CA LEU A 68 -3.71 -9.82 -0.33
C LEU A 68 -4.29 -9.77 -1.75
N ILE A 69 -4.20 -10.88 -2.48
CA ILE A 69 -4.77 -11.01 -3.81
C ILE A 69 -6.29 -10.90 -3.76
N ASP A 70 -6.94 -11.60 -2.83
CA ASP A 70 -8.39 -11.53 -2.66
C ASP A 70 -8.85 -10.09 -2.32
N TYR A 71 -8.07 -9.34 -1.54
CA TYR A 71 -8.31 -7.91 -1.32
C TYR A 71 -8.20 -7.09 -2.61
N TRP A 72 -7.16 -7.30 -3.43
CA TRP A 72 -7.02 -6.60 -4.71
C TRP A 72 -8.12 -6.93 -5.71
N ILE A 73 -8.65 -8.16 -5.67
CA ILE A 73 -9.84 -8.55 -6.44
C ILE A 73 -11.06 -7.79 -5.96
N GLY A 74 -11.29 -7.73 -4.64
CA GLY A 74 -12.40 -6.98 -4.03
C GLY A 74 -12.35 -5.48 -4.33
N GLU A 75 -11.15 -4.91 -4.43
CA GLU A 75 -10.92 -3.52 -4.86
C GLU A 75 -11.11 -3.29 -6.37
N GLY A 76 -11.20 -4.38 -7.15
CA GLY A 76 -11.28 -4.32 -8.61
C GLY A 76 -9.98 -3.91 -9.30
N PHE A 77 -8.82 -3.94 -8.62
CA PHE A 77 -7.54 -3.54 -9.22
C PHE A 77 -7.10 -4.48 -10.33
N LEU A 78 -7.39 -5.76 -10.20
CA LEU A 78 -7.01 -6.77 -11.18
C LEU A 78 -7.91 -6.69 -12.44
N GLY A 79 -9.00 -5.92 -12.40
CA GLY A 79 -9.93 -5.77 -13.51
C GLY A 79 -11.03 -6.83 -13.50
N ALA A 80 -11.95 -6.72 -14.47
CA ALA A 80 -13.11 -7.60 -14.58
C ALA A 80 -12.73 -8.91 -15.27
N TYR A 81 -12.14 -9.84 -14.54
CA TYR A 81 -11.99 -11.22 -15.00
C TYR A 81 -13.31 -11.96 -14.85
N SER A 82 -13.66 -12.76 -15.87
CA SER A 82 -14.76 -13.72 -15.77
C SER A 82 -14.39 -14.94 -14.90
N ASP A 83 -13.09 -15.19 -14.72
CA ASP A 83 -12.55 -16.30 -13.94
C ASP A 83 -11.70 -15.79 -12.77
N ALA A 84 -12.06 -16.21 -11.55
CA ALA A 84 -11.31 -15.89 -10.33
C ALA A 84 -9.90 -16.51 -10.34
N CYS A 85 -9.69 -17.61 -11.06
CA CYS A 85 -8.38 -18.24 -11.19
C CYS A 85 -7.39 -17.33 -11.94
N GLU A 86 -7.82 -16.72 -13.06
CA GLU A 86 -7.00 -15.79 -13.83
C GLU A 86 -6.62 -14.55 -13.01
N ALA A 87 -7.57 -13.99 -12.27
CA ALA A 87 -7.32 -12.87 -11.37
C ALA A 87 -6.26 -13.23 -10.32
N ARG A 88 -6.29 -14.44 -9.77
CA ARG A 88 -5.31 -14.90 -8.79
C ARG A 88 -3.92 -15.12 -9.38
N ILE A 89 -3.83 -15.63 -10.62
CA ILE A 89 -2.56 -15.75 -11.36
C ILE A 89 -1.95 -14.37 -11.61
N GLU A 90 -2.77 -13.39 -12.02
CA GLU A 90 -2.30 -12.02 -12.19
C GLU A 90 -1.83 -11.43 -10.84
N GLY A 91 -2.60 -11.64 -9.77
CA GLY A 91 -2.23 -11.20 -8.42
C GLY A 91 -0.86 -11.73 -7.99
N HIS A 92 -0.56 -13.01 -8.23
CA HIS A 92 0.77 -13.57 -7.97
C HIS A 92 1.86 -12.92 -8.83
N THR A 93 1.58 -12.67 -10.11
CA THR A 93 2.51 -11.97 -11.00
C THR A 93 2.84 -10.57 -10.48
N ILE A 94 1.84 -9.84 -9.96
CA ILE A 94 2.05 -8.51 -9.37
C ILE A 94 2.90 -8.60 -8.10
N ILE A 95 2.67 -9.59 -7.24
CA ILE A 95 3.52 -9.82 -6.06
C ILE A 95 4.97 -10.03 -6.48
N ASP A 96 5.22 -10.86 -7.49
CA ASP A 96 6.57 -11.13 -7.99
C ASP A 96 7.24 -9.86 -8.53
N ILE A 97 6.50 -9.01 -9.26
CA ILE A 97 6.97 -7.70 -9.73
C ILE A 97 7.36 -6.81 -8.55
N LEU A 98 6.53 -6.72 -7.52
CA LEU A 98 6.81 -5.89 -6.33
C LEU A 98 8.01 -6.42 -5.52
N ALA A 99 8.13 -7.74 -5.39
CA ALA A 99 9.26 -8.38 -4.73
C ALA A 99 10.58 -8.13 -5.49
N GLN A 100 10.56 -8.30 -6.81
CA GLN A 100 11.70 -7.98 -7.69
C GLN A 100 12.06 -6.49 -7.61
N ALA A 101 11.08 -5.59 -7.50
CA ALA A 101 11.31 -4.17 -7.32
C ALA A 101 11.93 -3.80 -5.95
N CYS A 102 12.05 -4.77 -5.03
CA CYS A 102 12.42 -4.57 -3.62
C CYS A 102 11.41 -3.67 -2.87
N LEU A 103 10.15 -3.71 -3.31
CA LEU A 103 9.04 -2.96 -2.70
C LEU A 103 8.22 -3.82 -1.72
N LEU A 104 8.35 -5.14 -1.82
CA LEU A 104 7.85 -6.12 -0.86
C LEU A 104 8.96 -7.15 -0.56
N GLU A 105 9.01 -7.63 0.67
CA GLU A 105 9.83 -8.76 1.10
C GLU A 105 9.01 -10.04 0.92
N ASP A 106 9.57 -11.04 0.22
CA ASP A 106 8.94 -12.35 0.04
C ASP A 106 9.37 -13.30 1.17
N GLU A 107 8.39 -13.72 1.98
CA GLU A 107 8.56 -14.64 3.11
C GLU A 107 7.91 -16.01 2.81
N GLY A 108 7.90 -16.41 1.53
CA GLY A 108 7.35 -17.67 1.05
C GLY A 108 5.85 -17.59 0.81
N ARG A 109 5.03 -17.91 1.83
CA ARG A 109 3.55 -17.82 1.74
C ARG A 109 3.02 -16.43 2.06
N ASP A 110 3.85 -15.61 2.67
CA ASP A 110 3.53 -14.27 3.12
C ASP A 110 4.42 -13.26 2.40
N VAL A 111 3.99 -12.00 2.40
CA VAL A 111 4.79 -10.84 2.01
C VAL A 111 4.76 -9.82 3.11
N LYS A 112 5.81 -9.00 3.18
CA LYS A 112 5.95 -7.94 4.18
C LYS A 112 6.39 -6.64 3.52
N MET A 113 5.82 -5.53 3.99
CA MET A 113 6.25 -4.19 3.58
C MET A 113 7.11 -3.58 4.68
N HIS A 114 8.33 -3.17 4.30
CA HIS A 114 9.25 -2.49 5.21
C HIS A 114 8.73 -1.09 5.59
N GLN A 115 9.04 -0.61 6.80
CA GLN A 115 8.58 0.68 7.35
C GLN A 115 8.80 1.84 6.38
N VAL A 116 10.05 2.06 5.95
CA VAL A 116 10.42 3.14 5.01
C VAL A 116 9.63 3.08 3.70
N ILE A 117 9.33 1.87 3.20
CA ILE A 117 8.57 1.69 1.95
C ILE A 117 7.10 2.04 2.16
N ARG A 118 6.54 1.61 3.29
CA ARG A 118 5.19 1.95 3.70
C ARG A 118 5.02 3.46 3.90
N ASP A 119 5.96 4.12 4.57
CA ASP A 119 5.89 5.56 4.80
C ASP A 119 6.00 6.34 3.49
N MET A 120 6.83 5.88 2.55
CA MET A 120 6.88 6.43 1.19
C MET A 120 5.53 6.27 0.47
N ALA A 121 4.90 5.09 0.56
CA ALA A 121 3.59 4.83 -0.06
C ALA A 121 2.48 5.73 0.50
N LEU A 122 2.42 5.91 1.82
CA LEU A 122 1.48 6.82 2.47
C LEU A 122 1.76 8.28 2.10
N TRP A 123 3.04 8.66 2.02
CA TRP A 123 3.44 9.98 1.53
C TRP A 123 2.96 10.21 0.08
N VAL A 124 3.11 9.23 -0.81
CA VAL A 124 2.60 9.32 -2.19
C VAL A 124 1.08 9.51 -2.22
N ASP A 125 0.31 8.80 -1.41
CA ASP A 125 -1.15 9.00 -1.35
C ASP A 125 -1.52 10.38 -0.82
N SER A 126 -0.82 10.87 0.21
CA SER A 126 -1.07 12.20 0.80
C SER A 126 -0.86 13.37 -0.17
N ARG A 127 -0.07 13.15 -1.24
CA ARG A 127 0.21 14.15 -2.28
C ARG A 127 -0.83 14.17 -3.40
N ARG A 128 -1.78 13.23 -3.40
CA ARG A 128 -2.89 13.22 -4.37
C ARG A 128 -3.87 14.35 -4.04
N GLU A 129 -4.56 14.84 -5.07
CA GLU A 129 -5.61 15.86 -4.89
C GLU A 129 -6.69 15.43 -3.90
N ARG A 130 -6.95 14.12 -3.83
CA ARG A 130 -7.87 13.49 -2.88
C ARG A 130 -7.17 12.30 -2.23
N PRO A 131 -6.52 12.48 -1.07
CA PRO A 131 -5.98 11.39 -0.28
C PRO A 131 -7.10 10.40 0.04
N ALA A 132 -6.86 9.13 -0.22
CA ALA A 132 -7.90 8.11 -0.06
C ALA A 132 -7.74 7.33 1.25
N TYR A 133 -6.61 7.47 1.94
CA TYR A 133 -6.16 6.55 2.98
C TYR A 133 -6.21 7.22 4.36
N LEU A 134 -6.90 6.57 5.31
CA LEU A 134 -6.74 6.79 6.75
C LEU A 134 -6.15 5.52 7.35
N VAL A 135 -4.87 5.57 7.71
CA VAL A 135 -4.14 4.41 8.23
C VAL A 135 -3.67 4.69 9.65
N GLU A 136 -4.39 4.13 10.61
CA GLU A 136 -4.09 4.12 12.04
C GLU A 136 -3.91 2.68 12.53
N ALA A 137 -3.29 1.84 11.71
CA ALA A 137 -3.12 0.42 11.98
C ALA A 137 -1.91 0.20 12.91
N GLY A 138 -2.07 -0.56 13.99
CA GLY A 138 -0.98 -0.84 14.94
C GLY A 138 -0.64 0.32 15.88
N THR A 139 -1.46 1.37 15.95
CA THR A 139 -1.18 2.59 16.74
C THR A 139 -1.67 2.52 18.19
N GLN A 140 -2.11 1.34 18.64
CA GLN A 140 -2.61 1.06 20.00
C GLN A 140 -3.88 1.85 20.37
N LEU A 141 -4.70 2.20 19.38
CA LEU A 141 -5.95 2.92 19.61
C LEU A 141 -6.89 2.13 20.52
N ALA A 142 -7.43 2.80 21.54
CA ALA A 142 -8.50 2.27 22.38
C ALA A 142 -9.90 2.57 21.80
N ASP A 143 -10.00 3.63 21.01
CA ASP A 143 -11.23 4.12 20.40
C ASP A 143 -11.06 4.37 18.90
N ALA A 144 -12.17 4.30 18.15
CA ALA A 144 -12.20 4.71 16.76
C ALA A 144 -11.85 6.21 16.59
N PRO A 145 -11.20 6.60 15.48
CA PRO A 145 -10.95 8.00 15.14
C PRO A 145 -12.22 8.86 15.16
N GLU A 146 -12.07 10.15 15.43
CA GLU A 146 -13.19 11.11 15.44
C GLU A 146 -13.91 11.19 14.09
N VAL A 147 -15.23 11.38 14.15
CA VAL A 147 -16.17 11.46 13.02
C VAL A 147 -15.60 12.23 11.81
N GLY A 148 -15.01 13.41 12.02
CA GLY A 148 -14.49 14.25 10.94
C GLY A 148 -13.36 13.63 10.10
N LYS A 149 -12.62 12.65 10.64
CA LYS A 149 -11.54 11.97 9.90
C LYS A 149 -12.06 10.96 8.86
N TRP A 150 -13.34 10.59 8.93
CA TRP A 150 -13.94 9.56 8.08
C TRP A 150 -14.62 10.14 6.83
N GLU A 151 -14.94 11.42 6.80
CA GLU A 151 -15.87 11.98 5.81
C GLU A 151 -15.33 11.99 4.37
N VAL A 152 -14.01 12.04 4.20
CA VAL A 152 -13.36 12.22 2.89
C VAL A 152 -12.51 11.02 2.44
N VAL A 153 -12.44 9.97 3.25
CA VAL A 153 -11.52 8.85 3.04
C VAL A 153 -12.25 7.67 2.41
N ARG A 154 -11.58 6.99 1.48
CA ARG A 154 -12.15 5.82 0.78
C ARG A 154 -11.65 4.51 1.35
N LYS A 155 -10.54 4.53 2.06
CA LYS A 155 -9.84 3.36 2.58
C LYS A 155 -9.41 3.63 4.00
N VAL A 156 -9.91 2.84 4.93
CA VAL A 156 -9.61 2.97 6.35
C VAL A 156 -8.99 1.68 6.86
N SER A 157 -7.87 1.79 7.55
CA SER A 157 -7.27 0.68 8.27
C SER A 157 -7.04 1.06 9.71
N LEU A 158 -7.78 0.40 10.60
CA LEU A 158 -7.65 0.49 12.06
C LEU A 158 -7.27 -0.88 12.64
N MET A 159 -6.70 -1.76 11.83
CA MET A 159 -6.36 -3.11 12.27
C MET A 159 -5.25 -3.10 13.33
N ALA A 160 -5.14 -4.18 14.09
CA ALA A 160 -4.12 -4.37 15.13
C ALA A 160 -4.16 -3.26 16.20
N ASN A 161 -5.36 -2.92 16.69
CA ASN A 161 -5.59 -1.96 17.76
C ASN A 161 -6.38 -2.62 18.91
N ASN A 162 -6.79 -1.81 19.90
CA ASN A 162 -7.57 -2.24 21.06
C ASN A 162 -9.02 -1.72 21.01
N ILE A 163 -9.53 -1.38 19.82
CA ILE A 163 -10.84 -0.77 19.65
C ILE A 163 -11.92 -1.79 20.03
N GLN A 164 -12.84 -1.37 20.89
CA GLN A 164 -13.97 -2.19 21.30
C GLN A 164 -15.28 -1.84 20.59
N ASN A 165 -15.42 -0.58 20.16
CA ASN A 165 -16.65 -0.08 19.56
C ASN A 165 -16.35 1.04 18.54
N LEU A 166 -17.15 1.09 17.48
CA LEU A 166 -17.01 2.05 16.37
C LEU A 166 -18.04 3.19 16.41
N SER A 167 -18.63 3.48 17.58
CA SER A 167 -19.65 4.52 17.77
C SER A 167 -19.20 5.92 17.37
N LYS A 168 -17.87 6.16 17.37
CA LYS A 168 -17.27 7.41 16.90
C LYS A 168 -17.03 7.45 15.38
N ALA A 169 -17.26 6.34 14.66
CA ALA A 169 -17.16 6.32 13.21
C ALA A 169 -18.32 7.11 12.59
N ALA A 170 -17.99 8.01 11.65
CA ALA A 170 -19.00 8.74 10.90
C ALA A 170 -19.67 7.85 9.84
N ARG A 171 -20.80 8.34 9.30
CA ARG A 171 -21.27 7.87 7.99
C ARG A 171 -20.27 8.30 6.92
N CYS A 172 -19.45 7.36 6.47
CA CYS A 172 -18.60 7.56 5.31
C CYS A 172 -19.32 7.03 4.06
N ASN A 173 -19.71 7.95 3.17
CA ASN A 173 -20.48 7.58 1.96
C ASN A 173 -19.60 7.02 0.83
N ASP A 174 -18.30 7.29 0.86
CA ASP A 174 -17.34 6.90 -0.18
C ASP A 174 -16.40 5.76 0.26
N LEU A 175 -16.66 5.15 1.42
CA LEU A 175 -15.85 4.08 1.97
C LEU A 175 -15.94 2.83 1.10
N VAL A 176 -14.78 2.36 0.64
CA VAL A 176 -14.62 1.13 -0.14
C VAL A 176 -13.95 0.05 0.71
N THR A 177 -12.92 0.42 1.48
CA THR A 177 -12.14 -0.51 2.29
C THR A 177 -12.24 -0.17 3.77
N LEU A 178 -12.53 -1.16 4.60
CA LEU A 178 -12.43 -1.04 6.05
C LEU A 178 -11.72 -2.26 6.65
N LEU A 179 -10.51 -2.07 7.15
CA LEU A 179 -9.72 -3.12 7.80
C LEU A 179 -9.75 -2.94 9.32
N LEU A 180 -10.39 -3.89 10.00
CA LEU A 180 -10.63 -3.86 11.46
C LEU A 180 -10.09 -5.10 12.19
N SER A 181 -9.45 -6.02 11.47
CA SER A 181 -8.96 -7.26 12.06
C SER A 181 -7.98 -7.01 13.22
N ARG A 182 -7.88 -7.97 14.15
CA ARG A 182 -7.03 -7.87 15.36
C ARG A 182 -7.40 -6.66 16.25
N ASN A 183 -8.70 -6.46 16.46
CA ASN A 183 -9.28 -5.57 17.48
C ASN A 183 -10.10 -6.39 18.48
N ASN A 184 -10.48 -5.76 19.61
CA ASN A 184 -11.30 -6.36 20.66
C ASN A 184 -12.77 -5.94 20.52
N LEU A 185 -13.29 -5.96 19.29
CA LEU A 185 -14.66 -5.55 18.99
C LEU A 185 -15.64 -6.44 19.76
N LYS A 186 -16.59 -5.80 20.46
CA LYS A 186 -17.69 -6.51 21.10
C LYS A 186 -18.79 -6.71 20.07
N ASP A 187 -19.36 -7.91 20.02
CA ASP A 187 -20.60 -8.13 19.29
C ASP A 187 -21.73 -7.43 20.06
N ASP A 188 -22.38 -6.46 19.42
CA ASP A 188 -23.59 -5.79 19.95
C ASP A 188 -24.84 -6.67 19.72
#